data_AF-A0AAV4RU60-F1
#
_entry.id   AF-A0AAV4RU60-F1
#
_cell.length_a   1.000
_cell.length_b   1.000
_cell.length_c   1.000
_cell.angle_alpha   90.00
_cell.angle_beta   90.00
_cell.angle_gamma   90.00
#
_symmetry.space_group_name_H-M   'P 1'
#
loop_
_entity.id
_entity.type
_entity.pdbx_description
1 polymer ?
#
loop_
_entity_poly.entity_id
_entity_poly.type
_entity_poly.pdbx_seq_one_letter_code
_entity_poly.pdbx_strand_id
1 'polypeptide(L)'
;MVLWRKQVALFKKAVLEAKRKCYDFIYIINLSIMKTYKFLSTLQNKRPVPKKEPIYFNGTILTSDKAVANAFGQSYTKNQKKGPFARKMSSQIKKEIRDAEKNVNSSHNNVNIISKTYILFQY
;
A
#
# COMPACT_ATOMS: atom_id res chain seq x y z
N MET A 1 -61.44 18.16 -36.78
CA MET A 1 -60.11 17.56 -36.46
C MET A 1 -59.98 17.50 -34.94
N VAL A 2 -59.79 16.31 -34.37
CA VAL A 2 -60.28 15.98 -33.02
C VAL A 2 -59.43 16.58 -31.89
N LEU A 3 -60.05 17.36 -31.00
CA LEU A 3 -59.45 18.10 -29.88
C LEU A 3 -58.53 17.25 -28.98
N TRP A 4 -58.84 15.96 -28.80
CA TRP A 4 -58.03 15.05 -27.98
C TRP A 4 -56.61 14.86 -28.53
N ARG A 5 -56.41 14.89 -29.86
CA ARG A 5 -55.07 14.74 -30.46
C ARG A 5 -54.17 15.92 -30.09
N LYS A 6 -54.74 17.12 -30.04
CA LYS A 6 -54.04 18.34 -29.64
C LYS A 6 -53.64 18.29 -28.16
N GLN A 7 -54.55 17.83 -27.29
CA GLN A 7 -54.27 17.68 -25.85
C GLN A 7 -53.19 16.63 -25.58
N VAL A 8 -53.24 15.48 -26.24
CA VAL A 8 -52.20 14.44 -26.12
C VAL A 8 -50.84 14.95 -26.60
N ALA A 9 -50.79 15.73 -27.69
CA ALA A 9 -49.56 16.33 -28.17
C ALA A 9 -48.97 17.35 -27.18
N LEU A 10 -49.81 18.21 -26.58
CA LEU A 10 -49.39 19.17 -25.57
C LEU A 10 -48.87 18.48 -24.30
N PHE A 11 -49.53 17.40 -23.86
CA PHE A 11 -49.08 16.60 -22.73
C PHE A 11 -47.73 15.95 -23.00
N LYS A 12 -47.54 15.32 -24.16
CA LYS A 12 -46.25 14.75 -24.57
C LYS A 12 -45.14 15.79 -24.61
N LYS A 13 -45.43 17.00 -25.09
CA LYS A 13 -44.48 18.12 -25.11
C LYS A 13 -44.08 18.53 -23.69
N ALA A 14 -45.05 18.70 -22.79
CA ALA A 14 -44.79 19.08 -21.40
C ALA A 14 -43.97 18.01 -20.65
N VAL A 15 -44.25 16.72 -20.87
CA VAL A 15 -43.48 15.62 -20.29
C VAL A 15 -42.04 15.61 -20.82
N LEU A 16 -41.83 15.84 -22.11
CA LEU A 16 -40.49 15.92 -22.69
C LEU A 16 -39.71 17.11 -22.16
N GLU A 17 -40.36 18.26 -22.00
CA GLU A 17 -39.73 19.46 -21.45
C GLU A 17 -39.34 19.27 -19.97
N ALA A 18 -40.22 18.66 -19.17
CA ALA A 18 -39.93 18.30 -17.78
C ALA A 18 -38.74 17.33 -17.68
N LYS A 19 -38.67 16.32 -18.57
CA LYS A 19 -37.53 15.39 -18.64
C LYS A 19 -36.23 16.10 -19.01
N ARG A 20 -36.25 17.06 -19.95
CA ARG A 20 -35.07 17.83 -20.38
C ARG A 20 -34.49 18.69 -19.25
N LYS A 21 -35.34 19.31 -18.42
CA LYS A 21 -34.88 20.11 -17.26
C LYS A 21 -34.03 19.31 -16.27
N CYS A 22 -34.28 18.01 -16.10
CA CYS A 22 -33.46 17.15 -15.25
C CYS A 22 -32.03 16.95 -15.83
N TYR A 23 -31.89 16.92 -17.15
CA TYR A 23 -30.57 16.79 -17.78
C TYR A 23 -29.74 18.06 -17.67
N ASP A 24 -30.36 19.24 -17.73
CA ASP A 24 -29.66 20.52 -17.51
C ASP A 24 -29.06 20.59 -16.10
N PHE A 25 -29.78 20.09 -15.09
CA PHE A 25 -29.28 19.98 -13.72
C PHE A 25 -28.06 19.06 -13.61
N ILE A 26 -28.10 17.88 -14.24
CA ILE A 26 -26.98 16.93 -14.26
C ILE A 26 -25.77 17.56 -14.95
N TYR A 27 -25.97 18.32 -16.03
CA TYR A 27 -24.91 19.02 -16.74
C TYR A 27 -24.22 20.08 -15.86
N ILE A 28 -25.02 20.90 -15.16
CA ILE A 28 -24.52 21.93 -14.23
C ILE A 28 -23.70 21.30 -13.08
N ILE A 29 -24.19 20.20 -12.50
CA ILE A 29 -23.47 19.48 -11.45
C ILE A 29 -22.15 18.93 -11.99
N ASN A 30 -22.16 18.26 -13.14
CA ASN A 30 -20.96 17.66 -13.70
C ASN A 30 -19.90 18.71 -14.03
N LEU A 31 -20.30 19.85 -14.59
CA LEU A 31 -19.41 20.97 -14.88
C LEU A 31 -18.77 21.55 -13.60
N SER A 32 -19.53 21.60 -12.51
CA SER A 32 -19.04 22.05 -11.20
C SER A 32 -18.04 21.06 -10.60
N ILE A 33 -18.31 19.75 -10.69
CA ILE A 33 -17.41 18.68 -10.23
C ILE A 33 -16.10 18.69 -11.02
N MET A 34 -16.15 18.88 -12.34
CA MET A 34 -14.92 18.94 -13.15
C MET A 34 -14.06 20.15 -12.79
N LYS A 35 -14.67 21.30 -12.50
CA LYS A 35 -13.96 22.51 -12.05
C LYS A 35 -13.30 22.30 -10.68
N THR A 36 -14.02 21.70 -9.73
CA THR A 36 -13.46 21.41 -8.39
C THR A 36 -12.35 20.36 -8.47
N TYR A 37 -12.49 19.33 -9.31
CA TYR A 37 -11.45 18.32 -9.52
C TYR A 37 -10.17 18.94 -10.11
N LYS A 38 -10.29 19.80 -11.12
CA LYS A 38 -9.15 20.52 -11.71
C LYS A 38 -8.48 21.45 -10.67
N PHE A 39 -9.26 22.11 -9.82
CA PHE A 39 -8.71 22.92 -8.73
C PHE A 39 -7.97 22.06 -7.69
N LEU A 40 -8.56 20.94 -7.25
CA LEU A 40 -7.94 20.03 -6.30
C LEU A 40 -6.65 19.40 -6.84
N SER A 41 -6.60 19.06 -8.14
CA SER A 41 -5.39 18.52 -8.75
C SER A 41 -4.26 19.55 -8.79
N THR A 42 -4.57 20.84 -9.00
CA THR A 42 -3.57 21.92 -8.91
C THR A 42 -3.03 22.13 -7.49
N LEU A 43 -3.84 21.86 -6.46
CA LEU A 43 -3.39 21.90 -5.06
C LEU A 43 -2.51 20.70 -4.71
N GLN A 44 -2.79 19.52 -5.25
CA GLN A 44 -2.01 18.31 -4.95
C GLN A 44 -0.65 18.28 -5.68
N ASN A 45 -0.57 18.79 -6.91
CA ASN A 45 0.64 18.71 -7.73
C ASN A 45 1.77 19.70 -7.36
N LYS A 46 1.52 20.65 -6.44
CA LYS A 46 2.53 21.64 -6.02
C LYS A 46 3.26 21.29 -4.73
N ARG A 47 3.04 20.10 -4.16
CA ARG A 47 3.82 19.70 -2.98
C ARG A 47 5.26 19.45 -3.43
N PRO A 48 6.27 20.12 -2.83
CA PRO A 48 7.66 19.83 -3.12
C PRO A 48 7.91 18.34 -2.88
N VAL A 49 8.75 17.71 -3.71
CA VAL A 49 9.16 16.32 -3.49
C VAL A 49 9.62 16.21 -2.04
N PRO A 50 9.02 15.32 -1.23
CA PRO A 50 9.41 15.20 0.17
C PRO A 50 10.91 14.92 0.21
N LYS A 51 11.67 15.79 0.89
CA LYS A 51 13.10 15.58 1.10
C LYS A 51 13.24 14.26 1.84
N LYS A 52 14.04 13.34 1.30
CA LYS A 52 14.34 12.07 1.97
C LYS A 52 15.15 12.39 3.22
N GLU A 53 14.49 12.41 4.38
CA GLU A 53 15.16 12.52 5.66
C GLU A 53 15.82 11.18 6.01
N PRO A 54 16.97 11.18 6.72
CA PRO A 54 17.57 9.97 7.25
C PRO A 54 16.57 9.26 8.17
N ILE A 55 16.35 7.97 7.97
CA ILE A 55 15.42 7.20 8.80
C ILE A 55 16.16 6.79 10.07
N TYR A 56 15.68 7.28 11.22
CA TYR A 56 16.18 6.89 12.54
C TYR A 56 15.32 5.77 13.13
N PHE A 57 15.96 4.68 13.57
CA PHE A 57 15.29 3.58 14.25
C PHE A 57 16.13 3.10 15.44
N ASN A 58 15.55 3.08 16.64
CA ASN A 58 16.21 2.70 17.89
C ASN A 58 17.58 3.38 18.11
N GLY A 59 17.71 4.68 17.80
CA GLY A 59 18.95 5.44 17.98
C GLY A 59 20.00 5.24 16.88
N THR A 60 19.69 4.47 15.82
CA THR A 60 20.59 4.25 14.67
C THR A 60 20.02 4.86 13.39
N ILE A 61 20.90 5.42 12.56
CA ILE A 61 20.54 5.91 11.21
C ILE A 61 20.58 4.72 10.26
N LEU A 62 19.46 4.46 9.59
CA LEU A 62 19.34 3.42 8.58
C LEU A 62 19.78 4.00 7.23
N THR A 63 20.97 3.63 6.78
CA THR A 63 21.57 4.14 5.53
C THR A 63 21.36 3.21 4.33
N SER A 64 20.94 1.97 4.56
CA SER A 64 20.76 0.94 3.53
C SER A 64 19.32 0.44 3.47
N ASP A 65 18.80 0.21 2.27
CA ASP A 65 17.47 -0.34 2.03
C ASP A 65 17.25 -1.67 2.77
N LYS A 66 18.29 -2.51 2.89
CA LYS A 66 18.25 -3.76 3.66
C LYS A 66 18.00 -3.49 5.14
N ALA A 67 18.66 -2.47 5.70
CA ALA A 67 18.49 -2.09 7.10
C ALA A 67 17.08 -1.52 7.34
N VAL A 68 16.56 -0.73 6.40
CA VAL A 68 15.19 -0.19 6.43
C VAL A 68 14.16 -1.32 6.37
N ALA A 69 14.30 -2.26 5.43
CA ALA A 69 13.39 -3.41 5.30
C ALA A 69 13.38 -4.28 6.58
N ASN A 70 14.55 -4.53 7.15
CA ASN A 70 14.66 -5.28 8.41
C ASN A 70 14.02 -4.55 9.60
N ALA A 71 14.28 -3.25 9.73
CA ALA A 71 13.68 -2.42 10.78
C ALA A 71 12.14 -2.39 10.65
N PHE A 72 11.64 -2.24 9.43
CA PHE A 72 10.20 -2.32 9.15
C PHE A 72 9.62 -3.68 9.55
N GLY A 73 10.26 -4.77 9.13
CA GLY A 73 9.83 -6.14 9.47
C GLY A 73 9.79 -6.39 10.98
N GLN A 74 10.78 -5.88 11.72
CA GLN A 74 10.81 -5.96 13.19
C GLN A 74 9.66 -5.17 13.83
N SER A 75 9.47 -3.91 13.42
CA SER A 75 8.41 -3.04 13.93
C SER A 75 7.02 -3.62 13.65
N TYR A 76 6.79 -4.02 12.39
CA TYR A 76 5.54 -4.63 11.97
C TYR A 76 5.26 -5.91 12.78
N THR A 77 6.22 -6.83 12.84
CA THR A 77 6.05 -8.10 13.56
C THR A 77 5.80 -7.92 15.06
N LYS A 78 6.41 -6.90 15.68
CA LYS A 78 6.22 -6.59 17.11
C LYS A 78 4.79 -6.12 17.39
N ASN A 79 4.20 -5.35 16.48
CA ASN A 79 2.88 -4.76 16.66
C ASN A 79 1.73 -5.69 16.22
N GLN A 80 2.04 -6.78 15.49
CA GLN A 80 1.04 -7.77 15.12
C GLN A 80 0.62 -8.64 16.31
N LYS A 81 -0.69 -8.68 16.61
CA LYS A 81 -1.27 -9.61 17.58
C LYS A 81 -1.29 -11.02 16.99
N LYS A 82 -0.29 -11.82 17.34
CA LYS A 82 -0.23 -13.23 16.93
C LYS A 82 -1.18 -14.07 17.78
N GLY A 83 -1.99 -14.92 17.15
CA GLY A 83 -2.80 -15.92 17.85
C GLY A 83 -1.93 -16.97 18.58
N PRO A 84 -2.52 -17.75 19.50
CA PRO A 84 -1.78 -18.71 20.34
C PRO A 84 -0.94 -19.71 19.54
N PHE A 85 -1.49 -20.26 18.45
CA PHE A 85 -0.81 -21.20 17.57
C PHE A 85 0.40 -20.57 16.86
N ALA A 86 0.21 -19.41 16.23
CA ALA A 86 1.27 -18.68 15.53
C ALA A 86 2.42 -18.29 16.48
N ARG A 87 2.11 -17.99 17.75
CA ARG A 87 3.11 -17.71 18.79
C ARG A 87 3.93 -18.96 19.14
N LYS A 88 3.27 -20.12 19.34
CA LYS A 88 3.94 -21.40 19.60
C LYS A 88 4.87 -21.78 18.45
N MET A 89 4.38 -21.74 17.22
CA MET A 89 5.17 -22.07 16.03
C MET A 89 6.35 -21.12 15.84
N SER A 90 6.13 -19.80 16.00
CA SER A 90 7.22 -18.81 15.95
C SER A 90 8.32 -19.10 16.98
N SER A 91 7.94 -19.61 18.16
CA SER A 91 8.91 -19.96 19.21
C SER A 91 9.71 -21.22 18.86
N GLN A 92 9.07 -22.21 18.25
CA GLN A 92 9.75 -23.43 17.78
C GLN A 92 10.76 -23.10 16.68
N ILE A 93 10.34 -22.34 15.67
CA ILE A 93 11.23 -21.88 14.58
C ILE A 93 12.43 -21.12 15.13
N LYS A 94 12.23 -20.20 16.09
CA LYS A 94 13.35 -19.49 16.74
C LYS A 94 14.31 -20.41 17.49
N LYS A 95 13.79 -21.49 18.09
CA LYS A 95 14.61 -22.47 18.78
C LYS A 95 15.45 -23.26 17.78
N GLU A 96 14.82 -23.74 16.70
CA GLU A 96 15.50 -24.46 15.61
C GLU A 96 16.59 -23.62 14.93
N ILE A 97 16.31 -22.34 14.63
CA ILE A 97 17.31 -21.42 14.07
C ILE A 97 18.50 -21.27 15.03
N ARG A 98 18.25 -21.07 16.33
CA ARG A 98 19.32 -20.91 17.32
C ARG A 98 20.15 -22.19 17.47
N ASP A 99 19.50 -23.35 17.45
CA ASP A 99 20.19 -24.63 17.54
C ASP A 99 21.01 -24.90 16.26
N ALA A 100 20.49 -24.52 15.09
CA ALA A 100 21.24 -24.55 13.82
C ALA A 100 22.46 -23.61 13.85
N GLU A 101 22.31 -22.36 14.31
CA GLU A 101 23.42 -21.40 14.45
C GLU A 101 24.51 -21.92 15.40
N LYS A 102 24.13 -22.55 16.52
CA LYS A 102 25.08 -23.19 17.46
C LYS A 102 25.82 -24.36 16.81
N ASN A 103 25.13 -25.16 16.01
CA ASN A 103 25.74 -26.29 15.30
C ASN A 103 26.71 -25.82 14.20
N VAL A 104 26.37 -24.73 13.50
CA VAL A 104 27.26 -24.10 12.50
C VAL A 104 28.51 -23.52 13.18
N ASN A 105 28.35 -22.82 14.30
CA ASN A 105 29.48 -22.25 15.05
C ASN A 105 30.35 -23.32 15.73
N SER A 106 29.73 -24.41 16.19
CA SER A 106 30.47 -25.58 16.73
C SER A 106 31.20 -26.36 15.62
N SER A 107 30.65 -26.36 14.40
CA SER A 107 31.33 -26.91 13.22
C SER A 107 32.45 -26.00 12.73
N HIS A 108 32.34 -24.66 12.80
CA HIS A 108 33.43 -23.75 12.48
C HIS A 108 34.65 -23.90 13.42
N ASN A 109 34.44 -24.30 14.67
CA ASN A 109 35.54 -24.63 15.60
C ASN A 109 36.21 -25.99 15.30
N ASN A 110 35.53 -26.92 14.61
CA ASN A 110 36.10 -28.20 14.15
C ASN A 110 36.63 -28.15 12.70
N VAL A 111 36.16 -27.22 11.87
CA VAL A 111 36.64 -27.04 10.48
C VAL A 111 37.99 -26.32 10.45
N ASN A 112 38.37 -25.61 11.52
CA ASN A 112 39.71 -25.00 11.64
C ASN A 112 40.85 -26.02 11.81
N ILE A 113 40.55 -27.32 11.90
CA ILE A 113 41.56 -28.39 11.89
C ILE A 113 41.64 -29.11 10.53
N ILE A 114 40.62 -29.04 9.66
CA ILE A 114 40.55 -29.88 8.45
C ILE A 114 40.45 -29.11 7.13
N SER A 115 40.11 -27.81 7.10
CA SER A 115 39.99 -27.08 5.82
C SER A 115 41.13 -26.10 5.58
N LYS A 116 42.36 -26.64 5.52
CA LYS A 116 43.46 -26.04 4.76
C LYS A 116 43.40 -26.46 3.29
N THR A 117 42.22 -26.51 2.68
CA THR A 117 42.07 -26.80 1.24
C THR A 117 40.70 -26.37 0.73
N TYR A 118 40.75 -25.51 -0.30
CA TYR A 118 39.73 -25.11 -1.27
C TYR A 118 38.85 -23.87 -0.95
N ILE A 119 39.21 -22.83 -1.69
CA ILE A 119 38.59 -21.53 -1.92
C ILE A 119 37.44 -21.69 -2.93
N LEU A 120 36.53 -20.70 -2.97
CA LEU A 120 35.55 -20.33 -4.02
C LEU A 120 34.18 -21.01 -3.82
N PHE A 121 33.09 -20.28 -3.59
CA PHE A 121 32.53 -19.23 -4.45
C PHE A 121 31.60 -18.26 -3.69
N GLN A 122 31.67 -16.97 -4.04
CA GLN A 122 30.64 -15.96 -3.76
C GLN A 122 29.54 -16.01 -4.82
N TYR A 123 28.27 -15.79 -4.43
CA TYR A 123 27.25 -14.98 -5.13
C TYR A 123 26.23 -14.46 -4.12
#